data_AF-A0A8H4WSM3-F1
#
_entry.id   AF-A0A8H4WSM3-F1
#
_cell.length_a   1.000
_cell.length_b   1.000
_cell.length_c   1.000
_cell.angle_alpha   90.00
_cell.angle_beta   90.00
_cell.angle_gamma   90.00
#
_symmetry.space_group_name_H-M   'P 1'
#
loop_
_entity.id
_entity.type
_entity.pdbx_description
1 polymer ?
#
loop_
_entity_poly.entity_id
_entity_poly.type
_entity_poly.pdbx_seq_one_letter_code
_entity_poly.pdbx_strand_id
1 'polypeptide(L)'
;MFPIDQALMHPNLGDPFGALAAANSPSLTEIMDALNSPPPTQSSSPKERQKCPNACYAAIHDLNGNFDSITRDPGGTGLDDMLALLQQAFHQVEQYLACENCDAGCPRLMNLAMLHQRQVTLLCEITKGPADYLSNDMTRTVLGSFQSAKKDDLCIKQLMLRHATRDVKISVDAFHEGARVFEERYIAGTLELGEAGKLNLKFLLDVSANLGRRLDCVRVLLERDDWASDLKGL
;
A
#
# COMPACT_ATOMS: atom_id res chain seq x y z
N MET A 1 46.16 -56.59 44.30
CA MET A 1 45.86 -56.25 45.71
C MET A 1 46.47 -54.88 45.97
N PHE A 2 45.62 -53.83 45.94
CA PHE A 2 45.83 -52.40 46.28
C PHE A 2 46.99 -51.61 45.62
N PRO A 3 46.92 -50.26 45.51
CA PRO A 3 45.77 -49.36 45.61
C PRO A 3 45.67 -48.31 44.46
N ILE A 4 44.55 -47.61 44.51
CA ILE A 4 44.14 -46.42 43.76
C ILE A 4 44.81 -45.16 44.39
N ASP A 5 44.81 -44.07 43.62
CA ASP A 5 45.05 -42.65 43.97
C ASP A 5 46.48 -42.09 43.90
N GLN A 6 46.78 -41.29 42.84
CA GLN A 6 46.62 -39.83 42.92
C GLN A 6 46.93 -39.09 41.60
N ALA A 7 46.20 -37.97 41.46
CA ALA A 7 46.47 -36.75 40.69
C ALA A 7 46.15 -36.73 39.19
N LEU A 8 45.20 -35.87 38.79
CA LEU A 8 45.48 -34.59 38.13
C LEU A 8 44.20 -33.77 37.83
N MET A 9 44.18 -32.53 38.34
CA MET A 9 43.72 -31.28 37.70
C MET A 9 42.27 -31.15 37.19
N HIS A 10 41.51 -30.27 37.86
CA HIS A 10 40.43 -29.47 37.26
C HIS A 10 41.01 -28.42 36.27
N PRO A 11 40.28 -28.02 35.20
CA PRO A 11 39.21 -27.02 35.38
C PRO A 11 37.92 -27.26 34.57
N ASN A 12 36.85 -26.65 35.08
CA ASN A 12 35.53 -26.44 34.48
C ASN A 12 35.57 -26.16 32.97
N LEU A 13 34.75 -26.91 32.21
CA LEU A 13 34.11 -26.41 31.00
C LEU A 13 32.61 -26.73 31.12
N GLY A 14 31.83 -25.71 31.48
CA GLY A 14 30.38 -25.77 31.46
C GLY A 14 29.85 -25.72 30.03
N ASP A 15 28.83 -26.53 29.78
CA ASP A 15 28.00 -26.49 28.58
C ASP A 15 27.40 -25.10 28.33
N PRO A 16 27.34 -24.65 27.06
CA PRO A 16 26.33 -23.72 26.62
C PRO A 16 25.45 -24.40 25.58
N PHE A 17 24.49 -25.23 26.01
CA PHE A 17 23.32 -25.50 25.18
C PHE A 17 22.45 -24.24 25.20
N GLY A 18 22.61 -23.44 24.14
CA GLY A 18 21.87 -22.22 23.90
C GLY A 18 20.36 -22.48 23.82
N ALA A 19 19.60 -21.58 24.45
CA ALA A 19 18.16 -21.53 24.35
C ALA A 19 17.71 -21.48 22.88
N LEU A 20 17.01 -22.52 22.43
CA LEU A 20 16.16 -22.42 21.25
C LEU A 20 15.03 -21.43 21.59
N ALA A 21 15.16 -20.19 21.11
CA ALA A 21 14.04 -19.29 21.03
C ALA A 21 12.98 -19.95 20.14
N ALA A 22 11.85 -20.33 20.75
CA ALA A 22 10.68 -20.74 20.00
C ALA A 22 10.24 -19.56 19.12
N ALA A 23 10.38 -19.70 17.81
CA ALA A 23 9.82 -18.78 16.85
C ALA A 23 8.30 -18.92 16.93
N ASN A 24 7.66 -18.03 17.68
CA ASN A 24 6.20 -17.93 17.73
C ASN A 24 5.73 -17.47 16.36
N SER A 25 5.25 -18.41 15.54
CA SER A 25 4.52 -18.06 14.32
C SER A 25 3.24 -17.34 14.72
N PRO A 26 2.92 -16.18 14.14
CA PRO A 26 1.67 -15.49 14.42
C PRO A 26 0.50 -16.38 14.03
N SER A 27 -0.52 -16.39 14.88
CA SER A 27 -1.77 -17.08 14.61
C SER A 27 -2.50 -16.44 13.42
N LEU A 28 -3.30 -17.23 12.72
CA LEU A 28 -4.12 -16.77 11.59
C LEU A 28 -5.03 -15.58 11.99
N THR A 29 -5.49 -15.56 13.24
CA THR A 29 -6.27 -14.47 13.83
C THR A 29 -5.44 -13.20 13.97
N GLU A 30 -4.19 -13.29 14.46
CA GLU A 30 -3.29 -12.13 14.55
C GLU A 30 -2.92 -11.59 13.17
N ILE A 31 -2.80 -12.45 12.16
CA ILE A 31 -2.61 -12.02 10.76
C ILE A 31 -3.86 -11.30 10.26
N MET A 32 -5.06 -11.83 10.51
CA MET A 32 -6.30 -11.17 10.12
C MET A 32 -6.50 -9.84 10.85
N ASP A 33 -6.14 -9.75 12.13
CA ASP A 33 -6.23 -8.51 12.91
C ASP A 33 -5.18 -7.47 12.48
N ALA A 34 -3.96 -7.90 12.12
CA ALA A 34 -2.95 -7.05 11.50
C ALA A 34 -3.42 -6.54 10.13
N LEU A 35 -4.09 -7.40 9.34
CA LEU A 35 -4.71 -7.01 8.09
C LEU A 35 -5.88 -6.05 8.30
N ASN A 36 -6.57 -6.07 9.44
CA ASN A 36 -7.65 -5.14 9.79
C ASN A 36 -7.16 -3.81 10.38
N SER A 37 -5.88 -3.75 10.77
CA SER A 37 -5.27 -2.57 11.39
C SER A 37 -4.68 -1.63 10.33
N PRO A 38 -4.72 -0.30 10.52
CA PRO A 38 -4.01 0.64 9.66
C PRO A 38 -2.50 0.32 9.64
N PRO A 39 -1.78 0.59 8.53
CA PRO A 39 -0.34 0.37 8.47
C PRO A 39 0.40 1.14 9.59
N PRO A 40 1.49 0.58 10.15
CA PRO A 40 2.31 1.29 11.12
C PRO A 40 2.92 2.54 10.47
N THR A 41 2.71 3.71 11.08
CA THR A 41 3.26 4.98 10.62
C THR A 41 4.78 4.94 10.76
N GLN A 42 5.52 4.82 9.66
CA GLN A 42 6.98 4.94 9.68
C GLN A 42 7.36 6.39 10.01
N SER A 43 7.75 6.65 11.25
CA SER A 43 8.29 7.95 11.65
C SER A 43 9.65 8.17 10.99
N SER A 44 9.71 8.98 9.94
CA SER A 44 10.97 9.37 9.32
C SER A 44 11.82 10.23 10.26
N SER A 45 13.12 10.01 10.23
CA SER A 45 14.09 10.65 11.12
C SER A 45 14.16 12.18 10.90
N PRO A 46 14.58 12.97 11.91
CA PRO A 46 14.55 14.44 11.85
C PRO A 46 15.39 15.08 10.73
N LYS A 47 16.33 14.34 10.11
CA LYS A 47 17.29 14.88 9.13
C LYS A 47 16.72 15.06 7.72
N GLU A 48 15.56 14.47 7.39
CA GLU A 48 14.93 14.64 6.06
C GLU A 48 14.03 15.89 5.97
N ARG A 49 13.75 16.57 7.11
CA ARG A 49 12.79 17.67 7.19
C ARG A 49 13.20 18.97 6.48
N GLN A 50 14.41 19.07 5.92
CA GLN A 50 14.96 20.33 5.39
C GLN A 50 14.88 20.53 3.87
N LYS A 51 14.34 19.59 3.08
CA LYS A 51 14.19 19.73 1.60
C LYS A 51 12.76 19.45 1.10
N CYS A 52 11.72 20.03 1.71
CA CYS A 52 10.37 19.47 1.54
C CYS A 52 9.61 19.77 0.23
N PRO A 53 9.52 20.99 -0.34
CA PRO A 53 8.52 21.24 -1.38
C PRO A 53 8.81 20.47 -2.68
N ASN A 54 10.05 20.57 -3.18
CA ASN A 54 10.42 19.96 -4.45
C ASN A 54 10.60 18.45 -4.33
N ALA A 55 11.09 17.94 -3.19
CA ALA A 55 11.32 16.51 -3.04
C ALA A 55 10.01 15.74 -2.85
N CYS A 56 9.05 16.26 -2.06
CA CYS A 56 7.76 15.60 -1.88
C CYS A 56 6.91 15.66 -3.16
N TYR A 57 6.92 16.81 -3.85
CA TYR A 57 6.24 16.95 -5.13
C TYR A 57 6.84 16.00 -6.18
N ALA A 58 8.17 15.95 -6.30
CA ALA A 58 8.86 15.06 -7.23
C ALA A 58 8.56 13.59 -6.92
N ALA A 59 8.57 13.19 -5.65
CA ALA A 59 8.24 11.80 -5.27
C ALA A 59 6.82 11.40 -5.70
N ILE A 60 5.81 12.27 -5.48
CA ILE A 60 4.44 12.02 -5.96
C ILE A 60 4.39 11.98 -7.50
N HIS A 61 5.13 12.86 -8.16
CA HIS A 61 5.19 12.91 -9.61
C HIS A 61 5.86 11.66 -10.21
N ASP A 62 6.93 11.16 -9.61
CA ASP A 62 7.62 9.94 -10.05
C ASP A 62 6.71 8.72 -9.93
N LEU A 63 5.91 8.65 -8.85
CA LEU A 63 4.88 7.62 -8.69
C LEU A 63 3.85 7.66 -9.83
N ASN A 64 3.42 8.85 -10.28
CA ASN A 64 2.52 8.97 -11.43
C ASN A 64 3.12 8.32 -12.68
N GLY A 65 4.41 8.58 -12.94
CA GLY A 65 5.12 7.99 -14.08
C GLY A 65 5.16 6.45 -14.02
N ASN A 66 5.36 5.89 -12.83
CA ASN A 66 5.37 4.45 -12.61
C ASN A 66 3.99 3.82 -12.85
N PHE A 67 2.91 4.41 -12.34
CA PHE A 67 1.55 3.93 -12.62
C PHE A 67 1.19 4.02 -14.09
N ASP A 68 1.54 5.13 -14.76
CA ASP A 68 1.32 5.28 -16.20
C ASP A 68 2.14 4.26 -17.01
N SER A 69 3.32 3.86 -16.54
CA SER A 69 4.13 2.81 -17.17
C SER A 69 3.44 1.45 -17.12
N ILE A 70 2.93 1.06 -15.94
CA ILE A 70 2.21 -0.22 -15.76
C ILE A 70 0.94 -0.26 -16.62
N THR A 71 0.20 0.85 -16.66
CA THR A 71 -1.02 0.98 -17.46
C THR A 71 -0.75 0.86 -18.96
N ARG A 72 0.42 1.32 -19.44
CA ARG A 72 0.82 1.23 -20.85
C ARG A 72 1.36 -0.13 -21.27
N ASP A 73 1.88 -0.92 -20.33
CA ASP A 73 2.43 -2.25 -20.57
C ASP A 73 1.81 -3.29 -19.60
N PRO A 74 0.52 -3.63 -19.78
CA PRO A 74 -0.16 -4.61 -18.94
C PRO A 74 0.58 -5.95 -18.94
N GLY A 75 0.83 -6.50 -17.75
CA GLY A 75 1.51 -7.78 -17.57
C GLY A 75 3.04 -7.70 -17.61
N GLY A 76 3.63 -6.53 -17.92
CA GLY A 76 5.08 -6.30 -17.82
C GLY A 76 5.59 -6.14 -16.38
N THR A 77 4.69 -5.86 -15.43
CA THR A 77 5.00 -5.70 -13.99
C THR A 77 4.24 -6.75 -13.18
N GLY A 78 4.94 -7.43 -12.26
CA GLY A 78 4.33 -8.43 -11.37
C GLY A 78 3.38 -7.80 -10.34
N LEU A 79 2.45 -8.59 -9.80
CA LEU A 79 1.49 -8.13 -8.80
C LEU A 79 2.19 -7.63 -7.54
N ASP A 80 3.24 -8.31 -7.08
CA ASP A 80 4.01 -7.90 -5.91
C ASP A 80 4.58 -6.48 -6.08
N ASP A 81 5.13 -6.17 -7.25
CA ASP A 81 5.67 -4.84 -7.56
C ASP A 81 4.55 -3.79 -7.68
N MET A 82 3.41 -4.14 -8.28
CA MET A 82 2.24 -3.25 -8.35
C MET A 82 1.70 -2.93 -6.95
N LEU A 83 1.63 -3.92 -6.07
CA LEU A 83 1.19 -3.77 -4.69
C LEU A 83 2.19 -2.96 -3.87
N ALA A 84 3.49 -3.21 -4.04
CA ALA A 84 4.55 -2.43 -3.42
C ALA A 84 4.49 -0.95 -3.86
N LEU A 85 4.20 -0.68 -5.13
CA LEU A 85 4.01 0.68 -5.64
C LEU A 85 2.77 1.36 -5.04
N LEU A 86 1.64 0.64 -4.92
CA LEU A 86 0.44 1.15 -4.26
C LEU A 86 0.70 1.47 -2.79
N GLN A 87 1.43 0.60 -2.09
CA GLN A 87 1.83 0.83 -0.70
C GLN A 87 2.82 1.99 -0.58
N GLN A 88 3.81 2.10 -1.48
CA GLN A 88 4.72 3.23 -1.51
C GLN A 88 3.96 4.54 -1.71
N ALA A 89 3.01 4.56 -2.65
CA ALA A 89 2.16 5.71 -2.89
C ALA A 89 1.33 6.09 -1.66
N PHE A 90 0.76 5.11 -0.94
CA PHE A 90 0.05 5.36 0.32
C PHE A 90 0.93 6.11 1.33
N HIS A 91 2.14 5.60 1.60
CA HIS A 91 3.07 6.25 2.54
C HIS A 91 3.52 7.64 2.08
N GLN A 92 3.77 7.81 0.78
CA GLN A 92 4.14 9.10 0.22
C GLN A 92 3.01 10.12 0.33
N VAL A 93 1.76 9.71 0.16
CA VAL A 93 0.59 10.58 0.37
C VAL A 93 0.51 11.02 1.83
N GLU A 94 0.65 10.10 2.79
CA GLU A 94 0.66 10.44 4.21
C GLU A 94 1.78 11.43 4.56
N GLN A 95 3.01 11.17 4.09
CA GLN A 95 4.14 12.07 4.29
C GLN A 95 3.89 13.44 3.63
N TYR A 96 3.34 13.43 2.41
CA TYR A 96 3.04 14.65 1.68
C TYR A 96 1.93 15.44 2.38
N LEU A 97 0.93 14.78 2.98
CA LEU A 97 -0.15 15.37 3.79
C LEU A 97 0.31 15.82 5.19
N ALA A 98 1.37 15.24 5.75
CA ALA A 98 1.94 15.63 7.04
C ALA A 98 3.03 16.72 6.94
N CYS A 99 3.62 16.96 5.77
CA CYS A 99 4.71 17.95 5.66
C CYS A 99 4.20 19.39 5.82
N GLU A 100 4.64 20.06 6.89
CA GLU A 100 4.37 21.48 7.18
C GLU A 100 4.97 22.44 6.15
N ASN A 101 6.05 22.04 5.48
CA ASN A 101 6.73 22.81 4.44
C ASN A 101 6.11 22.62 3.04
N CYS A 102 5.20 21.65 2.86
CA CYS A 102 4.47 21.50 1.62
C CYS A 102 3.23 22.38 1.70
N ASP A 103 3.05 23.27 0.72
CA ASP A 103 1.92 24.20 0.68
C ASP A 103 0.60 23.44 0.88
N ALA A 104 -0.16 23.80 1.91
CA ALA A 104 -1.48 23.24 2.17
C ALA A 104 -2.51 23.64 1.10
N GLY A 105 -2.13 24.50 0.15
CA GLY A 105 -2.95 25.00 -0.93
C GLY A 105 -3.45 23.98 -1.96
N CYS A 106 -4.27 24.51 -2.87
CA CYS A 106 -4.87 23.80 -3.98
C CYS A 106 -3.88 22.98 -4.86
N PRO A 107 -2.64 23.43 -5.16
CA PRO A 107 -1.71 22.66 -6.00
C PRO A 107 -1.35 21.28 -5.44
N ARG A 108 -1.23 21.17 -4.10
CA ARG A 108 -0.97 19.90 -3.41
C ARG A 108 -2.11 18.91 -3.62
N LEU A 109 -3.34 19.37 -3.41
CA LEU A 109 -4.54 18.57 -3.64
C LEU A 109 -4.68 18.18 -5.11
N MET A 110 -4.32 19.06 -6.05
CA MET A 110 -4.33 18.72 -7.48
C MET A 110 -3.34 17.60 -7.81
N ASN A 111 -2.13 17.64 -7.24
CA ASN A 111 -1.13 16.60 -7.47
C ASN A 111 -1.59 15.24 -6.89
N LEU A 112 -2.19 15.26 -5.69
CA LEU A 112 -2.80 14.08 -5.08
C LEU A 112 -3.97 13.53 -5.91
N ALA A 113 -4.81 14.41 -6.45
CA ALA A 113 -5.90 14.00 -7.34
C ALA A 113 -5.38 13.21 -8.55
N MET A 114 -4.28 13.66 -9.15
CA MET A 114 -3.66 12.97 -10.28
C MET A 114 -3.13 11.59 -9.89
N LEU A 115 -2.46 11.47 -8.74
CA LEU A 115 -1.98 10.19 -8.22
C LEU A 115 -3.13 9.23 -7.94
N HIS A 116 -4.16 9.67 -7.23
CA HIS A 116 -5.31 8.83 -6.91
C HIS A 116 -6.07 8.39 -8.16
N GLN A 117 -6.19 9.24 -9.18
CA GLN A 117 -6.76 8.84 -10.47
C GLN A 117 -6.01 7.65 -11.09
N ARG A 118 -4.69 7.61 -10.97
CA ARG A 118 -3.84 6.55 -11.53
C ARG A 118 -3.91 5.28 -10.71
N GLN A 119 -3.82 5.37 -9.38
CA GLN A 119 -4.04 4.24 -8.46
C GLN A 119 -5.40 3.57 -8.72
N VAL A 120 -6.47 4.36 -8.77
CA VAL A 120 -7.83 3.87 -9.00
C VAL A 120 -7.99 3.30 -10.41
N THR A 121 -7.30 3.87 -11.41
CA THR A 121 -7.35 3.34 -12.78
C THR A 121 -6.68 1.99 -12.88
N LEU A 122 -5.48 1.83 -12.34
CA LEU A 122 -4.80 0.53 -12.28
C LEU A 122 -5.67 -0.52 -11.59
N LEU A 123 -6.24 -0.20 -10.41
CA LEU A 123 -7.14 -1.11 -9.70
C LEU A 123 -8.40 -1.45 -10.51
N CYS A 124 -8.98 -0.48 -11.22
CA CYS A 124 -10.12 -0.73 -12.12
C CYS A 124 -9.76 -1.66 -13.27
N GLU A 125 -8.56 -1.53 -13.83
CA GLU A 125 -8.12 -2.35 -14.96
C GLU A 125 -7.81 -3.78 -14.52
N ILE A 126 -7.04 -3.96 -13.44
CA ILE A 126 -6.77 -5.29 -12.86
C ILE A 126 -8.08 -6.01 -12.50
N THR A 127 -9.05 -5.29 -11.93
CA THR A 127 -10.32 -5.92 -11.52
C THR A 127 -11.21 -6.30 -12.70
N LYS A 128 -11.20 -5.53 -13.79
CA LYS A 128 -12.03 -5.79 -14.98
C LYS A 128 -11.37 -6.77 -15.95
N GLY A 129 -10.04 -6.74 -16.07
CA GLY A 129 -9.24 -7.55 -16.98
C GLY A 129 -8.08 -8.21 -16.24
N PRO A 130 -8.34 -9.11 -15.26
CA PRO A 130 -7.27 -9.70 -14.45
C PRO A 130 -6.26 -10.50 -15.28
N ALA A 131 -6.66 -11.04 -16.43
CA ALA A 131 -5.75 -11.79 -17.29
C ALA A 131 -4.60 -10.94 -17.83
N ASP A 132 -4.86 -9.69 -18.18
CA ASP A 132 -3.84 -8.80 -18.77
C ASP A 132 -2.74 -8.44 -17.77
N TYR A 133 -3.02 -8.53 -16.47
CA TYR A 133 -2.10 -8.12 -15.40
C TYR A 133 -1.52 -9.30 -14.61
N LEU A 134 -2.21 -10.44 -14.59
CA LEU A 134 -1.86 -11.59 -13.75
C LEU A 134 -1.38 -12.82 -14.54
N SER A 135 -1.47 -12.81 -15.89
CA SER A 135 -1.07 -13.96 -16.72
C SER A 135 0.40 -14.33 -16.59
N ASN A 136 1.27 -13.33 -16.44
CA ASN A 136 2.72 -13.54 -16.32
C ASN A 136 3.13 -13.85 -14.87
N ASP A 137 2.26 -13.56 -13.91
CA ASP A 137 2.50 -13.74 -12.48
C ASP A 137 1.88 -15.04 -11.95
N MET A 138 1.77 -16.06 -12.83
CA MET A 138 1.26 -17.38 -12.46
C MET A 138 2.26 -18.23 -11.66
N THR A 139 3.37 -17.65 -11.22
CA THR A 139 4.17 -18.23 -10.13
C THR A 139 3.30 -18.28 -8.88
N ARG A 140 2.86 -19.49 -8.53
CA ARG A 140 2.09 -19.74 -7.31
C ARG A 140 2.84 -19.15 -6.12
N THR A 141 2.15 -18.49 -5.20
CA THR A 141 2.74 -17.99 -3.95
C THR A 141 3.54 -19.11 -3.29
N VAL A 142 4.85 -18.88 -3.12
CA VAL A 142 5.78 -19.84 -2.51
C VAL A 142 6.17 -19.34 -1.13
N LEU A 143 6.04 -20.21 -0.12
CA LEU A 143 6.57 -19.97 1.22
C LEU A 143 7.56 -21.09 1.56
N GLY A 144 8.85 -20.86 1.33
CA GLY A 144 9.88 -21.90 1.44
C GLY A 144 9.70 -22.98 0.37
N SER A 145 9.41 -24.22 0.79
CA SER A 145 9.09 -25.34 -0.11
C SER A 145 7.59 -25.52 -0.37
N PHE A 146 6.74 -24.78 0.34
CA PHE A 146 5.30 -24.86 0.17
C PHE A 146 4.85 -24.06 -1.04
N GLN A 147 4.03 -24.69 -1.89
CA GLN A 147 3.42 -24.06 -3.06
C GLN A 147 1.90 -24.19 -2.95
N SER A 148 1.18 -23.07 -2.98
CA SER A 148 -0.27 -23.04 -2.89
C SER A 148 -0.95 -23.79 -4.04
N ALA A 149 -2.17 -24.29 -3.82
CA ALA A 149 -2.99 -24.76 -4.93
C ALA A 149 -3.43 -23.55 -5.78
N LYS A 150 -3.64 -23.73 -7.10
CA LYS A 150 -4.02 -22.62 -8.01
C LYS A 150 -5.24 -21.82 -7.52
N LYS A 151 -6.21 -22.50 -6.89
CA LYS A 151 -7.41 -21.85 -6.33
C LYS A 151 -7.06 -20.97 -5.12
N ASP A 152 -6.19 -21.46 -4.25
CA ASP A 152 -5.77 -20.75 -3.04
C ASP A 152 -4.87 -19.57 -3.40
N ASP A 153 -3.99 -19.74 -4.39
CA ASP A 153 -3.17 -18.67 -4.98
C ASP A 153 -4.04 -17.50 -5.46
N LEU A 154 -5.08 -17.79 -6.24
CA LEU A 154 -5.97 -16.75 -6.74
C LEU A 154 -6.73 -16.04 -5.61
N CYS A 155 -7.15 -16.79 -4.59
CA CYS A 155 -7.79 -16.23 -3.40
C CYS A 155 -6.84 -15.30 -2.62
N ILE A 156 -5.55 -15.67 -2.52
CA ILE A 156 -4.52 -14.84 -1.88
C ILE A 156 -4.32 -13.55 -2.69
N LYS A 157 -4.17 -13.63 -4.01
CA LYS A 157 -4.03 -12.45 -4.88
C LYS A 157 -5.24 -11.53 -4.81
N GLN A 158 -6.45 -12.10 -4.78
CA GLN A 158 -7.70 -11.38 -4.56
C GLN A 158 -7.68 -10.65 -3.22
N LEU A 159 -7.26 -11.31 -2.14
CA LEU A 159 -7.15 -10.72 -0.80
C LEU A 159 -6.15 -9.56 -0.78
N MET A 160 -4.98 -9.72 -1.41
CA MET A 160 -3.97 -8.67 -1.50
C MET A 160 -4.48 -7.44 -2.26
N LEU A 161 -5.18 -7.64 -3.39
CA LEU A 161 -5.82 -6.56 -4.13
C LEU A 161 -6.93 -5.87 -3.34
N ARG A 162 -7.71 -6.61 -2.55
CA ARG A 162 -8.72 -6.03 -1.64
C ARG A 162 -8.07 -5.14 -0.59
N HIS A 163 -6.96 -5.59 0.00
CA HIS A 163 -6.20 -4.80 0.97
C HIS A 163 -5.67 -3.50 0.34
N ALA A 164 -5.01 -3.60 -0.82
CA ALA A 164 -4.52 -2.43 -1.53
C ALA A 164 -5.65 -1.47 -1.93
N THR A 165 -6.80 -1.99 -2.37
CA THR A 165 -8.00 -1.18 -2.69
C THR A 165 -8.49 -0.41 -1.46
N ARG A 166 -8.50 -1.05 -0.29
CA ARG A 166 -8.87 -0.40 0.97
C ARG A 166 -7.89 0.72 1.33
N ASP A 167 -6.59 0.48 1.22
CA ASP A 167 -5.59 1.48 1.58
C ASP A 167 -5.68 2.71 0.64
N VAL A 168 -5.88 2.49 -0.66
CA VAL A 168 -6.17 3.57 -1.61
C VAL A 168 -7.46 4.30 -1.25
N LYS A 169 -8.51 3.60 -0.81
CA LYS A 169 -9.76 4.24 -0.36
C LYS A 169 -9.56 5.13 0.86
N ILE A 170 -8.81 4.68 1.85
CA ILE A 170 -8.46 5.50 3.03
C ILE A 170 -7.74 6.77 2.58
N SER A 171 -6.78 6.64 1.66
CA SER A 171 -6.03 7.77 1.12
C SER A 171 -6.92 8.76 0.35
N VAL A 172 -7.82 8.25 -0.50
CA VAL A 172 -8.81 9.05 -1.25
C VAL A 172 -9.79 9.76 -0.32
N ASP A 173 -10.20 9.13 0.79
CA ASP A 173 -11.08 9.74 1.77
C ASP A 173 -10.39 10.88 2.53
N ALA A 174 -9.12 10.72 2.90
CA ALA A 174 -8.32 11.79 3.48
C ALA A 174 -8.13 12.96 2.50
N PHE A 175 -7.92 12.66 1.21
CA PHE A 175 -7.88 13.65 0.15
C PHE A 175 -9.22 14.39 -0.02
N HIS A 176 -10.35 13.67 0.01
CA HIS A 176 -11.68 14.25 -0.06
C HIS A 176 -11.95 15.20 1.11
N GLU A 177 -11.61 14.77 2.33
CA GLU A 177 -11.76 15.60 3.52
C GLU A 177 -10.90 16.87 3.44
N GLY A 178 -9.67 16.75 2.94
CA GLY A 178 -8.83 17.91 2.66
C GLY A 178 -9.49 18.91 1.69
N ALA A 179 -10.15 18.43 0.63
CA ALA A 179 -10.89 19.28 -0.29
C ALA A 179 -12.14 19.92 0.37
N ARG A 180 -12.85 19.19 1.23
CA ARG A 180 -14.00 19.72 1.98
C ARG A 180 -13.62 20.80 2.97
N VAL A 181 -12.50 20.67 3.68
CA VAL A 181 -11.98 21.73 4.56
C VAL A 181 -11.69 23.02 3.76
N PHE A 182 -11.21 22.90 2.53
CA PHE A 182 -11.04 24.05 1.62
C PHE A 182 -12.37 24.70 1.24
N GLU A 183 -13.38 23.89 0.95
CA GLU A 183 -14.74 24.34 0.66
C GLU A 183 -15.37 25.07 1.85
N GLU A 184 -15.27 24.49 3.05
CA GLU A 184 -15.79 25.09 4.28
C GLU A 184 -15.17 26.45 4.55
N ARG A 185 -13.84 26.58 4.39
CA ARG A 185 -13.14 27.85 4.54
C ARG A 185 -13.57 28.89 3.51
N TYR A 186 -13.79 28.45 2.26
CA TYR A 186 -14.29 29.31 1.19
C TYR A 186 -15.72 29.80 1.48
N ILE A 187 -16.63 28.90 1.86
CA ILE A 187 -18.02 29.23 2.23
C ILE A 187 -18.06 30.17 3.44
N ALA A 188 -17.19 29.95 4.43
CA ALA A 188 -17.08 30.80 5.61
C ALA A 188 -16.44 32.18 5.32
N GLY A 189 -15.97 32.44 4.09
CA GLY A 189 -15.30 33.70 3.73
C GLY A 189 -13.89 33.85 4.32
N THR A 190 -13.32 32.78 4.88
CA THR A 190 -11.96 32.77 5.47
C THR A 190 -10.88 32.40 4.46
N LEU A 191 -11.28 32.07 3.23
CA LEU A 191 -10.42 31.81 2.10
C LEU A 191 -11.00 32.51 0.87
N GLU A 192 -10.27 33.48 0.33
CA GLU A 192 -10.64 34.12 -0.93
C GLU A 192 -10.09 33.31 -2.11
N LEU A 193 -10.98 32.93 -3.03
CA LEU A 193 -10.63 32.22 -4.26
C LEU A 193 -11.00 33.07 -5.47
N GLY A 194 -10.03 33.31 -6.35
CA GLY A 194 -10.32 33.77 -7.71
C GLY A 194 -11.03 32.69 -8.54
N GLU A 195 -11.49 33.01 -9.74
CA GLU A 195 -12.26 32.09 -10.59
C GLU A 195 -11.56 30.74 -10.84
N ALA A 196 -10.24 30.76 -11.12
CA ALA A 196 -9.46 29.53 -11.26
C ALA A 196 -9.44 28.69 -9.97
N GLY A 197 -9.36 29.33 -8.80
CA GLY A 197 -9.39 28.67 -7.50
C GLY A 197 -10.74 27.98 -7.24
N LYS A 198 -11.86 28.63 -7.60
CA LYS A 198 -13.20 28.05 -7.50
C LYS A 198 -13.37 26.83 -8.40
N LEU A 199 -12.90 26.93 -9.64
CA LEU A 199 -12.93 25.81 -10.60
C LEU A 199 -12.09 24.63 -10.10
N ASN A 200 -10.90 24.90 -9.56
CA ASN A 200 -10.06 23.84 -9.01
C ASN A 200 -10.71 23.19 -7.78
N LEU A 201 -11.28 23.97 -6.85
CA LEU A 201 -11.99 23.42 -5.69
C LEU A 201 -13.14 22.51 -6.13
N LYS A 202 -13.96 22.96 -7.09
CA LYS A 202 -15.04 22.14 -7.64
C LYS A 202 -14.51 20.84 -8.26
N PHE A 203 -13.45 20.94 -9.07
CA PHE A 203 -12.80 19.76 -9.64
C PHE A 203 -12.31 18.78 -8.56
N LEU A 204 -11.69 19.27 -7.48
CA LEU A 204 -11.19 18.45 -6.38
C LEU A 204 -12.31 17.68 -5.67
N LEU A 205 -13.46 18.32 -5.44
CA LEU A 205 -14.63 17.69 -4.84
C LEU A 205 -15.27 16.64 -5.79
N ASP A 206 -15.42 17.00 -7.06
CA ASP A 206 -16.00 16.10 -8.07
C ASP A 206 -15.11 14.85 -8.30
N VAL A 207 -13.80 15.06 -8.40
CA VAL A 207 -12.85 13.96 -8.65
C VAL A 207 -12.76 13.02 -7.45
N SER A 208 -12.65 13.55 -6.23
CA SER A 208 -12.58 12.72 -5.02
C SER A 208 -13.83 11.86 -4.84
N ALA A 209 -15.02 12.45 -5.00
CA ALA A 209 -16.28 11.70 -4.94
C ALA A 209 -16.36 10.62 -6.04
N ASN A 210 -15.89 10.92 -7.25
CA ASN A 210 -15.85 9.94 -8.32
C ASN A 210 -14.86 8.78 -8.06
N LEU A 211 -13.68 9.09 -7.52
CA LEU A 211 -12.69 8.09 -7.15
C LEU A 211 -13.22 7.15 -6.07
N GLY A 212 -13.89 7.69 -5.04
CA GLY A 212 -14.57 6.90 -4.01
C GLY A 212 -15.56 5.90 -4.59
N ARG A 213 -16.47 6.34 -5.46
CA ARG A 213 -17.44 5.45 -6.13
C ARG A 213 -16.79 4.36 -6.97
N ARG A 214 -15.70 4.68 -7.69
CA ARG A 214 -14.95 3.70 -8.47
C ARG A 214 -14.31 2.64 -7.59
N LEU A 215 -13.74 3.03 -6.45
CA LEU A 215 -13.17 2.10 -5.48
C LEU A 215 -14.23 1.20 -4.83
N ASP A 216 -15.43 1.71 -4.57
CA ASP A 216 -16.55 0.88 -4.13
C ASP A 216 -16.92 -0.19 -5.17
N CYS A 217 -16.88 0.14 -6.46
CA CYS A 217 -17.10 -0.83 -7.54
C CYS A 217 -15.97 -1.88 -7.60
N VAL A 218 -14.71 -1.45 -7.49
CA VAL A 218 -13.53 -2.34 -7.43
C VAL A 218 -13.66 -3.32 -6.27
N ARG A 219 -14.06 -2.85 -5.08
CA ARG A 219 -14.31 -3.71 -3.91
C ARG A 219 -15.35 -4.78 -4.22
N VAL A 220 -16.50 -4.38 -4.76
CA VAL A 220 -17.60 -5.31 -5.09
C VAL A 220 -17.15 -6.36 -6.12
N LEU A 221 -16.38 -5.98 -7.14
CA LEU A 221 -15.86 -6.92 -8.13
C LEU A 221 -14.88 -7.92 -7.52
N LEU A 222 -13.99 -7.46 -6.63
CA LEU A 222 -13.04 -8.31 -5.92
C LEU A 222 -13.69 -9.19 -4.84
N GLU A 223 -14.95 -8.97 -4.47
CA GLU A 223 -15.67 -9.81 -3.52
C GLU A 223 -16.38 -10.99 -4.17
N ARG A 224 -16.40 -11.06 -5.51
CA ARG A 224 -17.02 -12.17 -6.22
C ARG A 224 -16.12 -13.40 -6.25
N ASP A 225 -16.70 -14.57 -5.95
CA ASP A 225 -15.99 -15.87 -6.00
C ASP A 225 -15.53 -16.28 -7.40
N ASP A 226 -16.15 -15.71 -8.44
CA ASP A 226 -15.85 -15.95 -9.85
C ASP A 226 -14.85 -14.95 -10.43
N TRP A 227 -14.36 -13.99 -9.64
CA TRP A 227 -13.32 -13.06 -10.09
C TRP A 227 -12.09 -13.83 -10.58
N ALA A 228 -11.60 -13.45 -11.76
CA ALA A 228 -10.46 -14.07 -12.43
C ALA A 228 -10.56 -15.61 -12.61
N SER A 229 -11.79 -16.15 -12.64
CA SER A 229 -12.02 -17.59 -12.83
C SER A 229 -11.47 -18.13 -14.14
N ASP A 230 -11.38 -17.30 -15.19
CA ASP A 230 -10.80 -17.65 -16.48
C ASP A 230 -9.30 -17.99 -16.38
N LEU A 231 -8.60 -17.50 -15.34
CA LEU A 231 -7.20 -17.86 -15.05
C LEU A 231 -7.04 -19.24 -14.43
N LYS A 232 -8.14 -19.87 -13.98
CA LYS A 232 -8.11 -21.24 -13.45
C LYS A 232 -7.91 -22.29 -14.56
N GLY A 233 -8.23 -21.93 -15.80
CA GLY A 233 -8.19 -22.80 -17.00
C GLY A 233 -6.91 -22.71 -17.84
N LEU A 234 -6.04 -21.74 -17.57
CA LEU A 234 -4.67 -21.62 -18.10
C LEU A 234 -3.68 -22.35 -17.15
#